data_AF-A0A183KGA5-F1
#
_entry.id   AF-A0A183KGA5-F1
#
_cell.length_a   1.000
_cell.length_b   1.000
_cell.length_c   1.000
_cell.angle_alpha   90.00
_cell.angle_beta   90.00
_cell.angle_gamma   90.00
#
_symmetry.space_group_name_H-M   'P 1'
#
loop_
_entity.id
_entity.type
_entity.pdbx_description
1 polymer ?
#
loop_
_entity_poly.entity_id
_entity_poly.type
_entity_poly.pdbx_seq_one_letter_code
_entity_poly.pdbx_strand_id
1 'polypeptide(L)'
;MPGSVLATRDLLRVTRQLSRNDSDSTLSSWASDTADDDLREESEHDRISQQSKLENYTSNVNDDPHSSQLMDKNKSKAIRQRDQSNLRRKRAKLIDLKLDFVIRKIEIQVLERQLNSQDKNIEDRLILSFNIHEVGTSLIKRRWTQEIQAHIGTLSVAIPQFTYRETNEPVYLARTQRHEETGHHLLAVQFIIAEKNAPDFDTYYQNTRHRLQCDFKVLDVYVHQEATLLLMNYFNNLRISLSKQLKEIGNPSEIEWASSIGDTEGLKKAKLRERLENEMEQQLPGRLTAADAVGSHIARKTERRNIRLEAASLAQKTGSPNKKKSSLFI
;
A
#
# COMPACT_ATOMS: atom_id res chain seq x y z
N MET A 1 -20.15 63.09 -2.60
CA MET A 1 -20.90 62.01 -1.93
C MET A 1 -20.37 60.67 -2.44
N PRO A 2 -19.58 59.95 -1.65
CA PRO A 2 -19.07 58.63 -1.99
C PRO A 2 -20.07 57.55 -1.58
N GLY A 3 -20.31 56.58 -2.47
CA GLY A 3 -21.13 55.41 -2.22
C GLY A 3 -20.36 54.36 -1.44
N SER A 4 -20.88 54.03 -0.25
CA SER A 4 -20.45 52.97 0.63
C SER A 4 -20.65 51.58 0.02
N VAL A 5 -19.64 50.71 0.08
CA VAL A 5 -19.85 49.26 0.05
C VAL A 5 -19.01 48.60 1.15
N LEU A 6 -19.71 48.32 2.25
CA LEU A 6 -19.61 47.15 3.13
C LEU A 6 -18.25 46.45 3.26
N ALA A 7 -17.56 46.80 4.35
CA ALA A 7 -16.63 45.89 5.01
C ALA A 7 -17.41 44.76 5.69
N THR A 8 -17.17 43.53 5.27
CA THR A 8 -17.45 42.34 6.07
C THR A 8 -16.17 41.53 6.21
N ARG A 9 -15.92 41.18 7.47
CA ARG A 9 -14.79 40.44 8.00
C ARG A 9 -14.87 39.00 7.49
N ASP A 10 -13.73 38.37 7.26
CA ASP A 10 -13.50 37.06 7.87
C ASP A 10 -12.00 36.77 8.05
N LEU A 11 -11.68 36.53 9.31
CA LEU A 11 -10.42 36.01 9.80
C LEU A 11 -10.48 34.49 9.64
N LEU A 12 -9.44 33.87 9.07
CA LEU A 12 -8.94 32.55 9.47
C LEU A 12 -7.61 32.29 8.75
N ARG A 13 -6.51 32.65 9.43
CA ARG A 13 -5.16 32.22 9.07
C ARG A 13 -4.89 30.91 9.82
N VAL A 14 -5.02 29.77 9.13
CA VAL A 14 -4.50 28.48 9.62
C VAL A 14 -3.21 28.21 8.85
N THR A 15 -2.08 28.42 9.51
CA THR A 15 -0.77 28.01 9.02
C THR A 15 -0.63 26.50 9.18
N ARG A 16 -0.56 25.77 8.06
CA ARG A 16 -0.17 24.35 8.04
C ARG A 16 1.35 24.28 8.10
N GLN A 17 1.91 24.05 9.29
CA GLN A 17 3.30 23.61 9.43
C GLN A 17 3.40 22.18 8.90
N LEU A 18 4.00 22.02 7.71
CA LEU A 18 4.40 20.73 7.17
C LEU A 18 5.68 20.28 7.90
N SER A 19 5.49 19.49 8.96
CA SER A 19 6.55 18.63 9.49
C SER A 19 6.87 17.54 8.45
N ARG A 20 8.04 17.63 7.82
CA ARG A 20 8.64 16.54 7.05
C ARG A 20 9.36 15.62 8.03
N ASN A 21 8.64 14.63 8.53
CA ASN A 21 9.15 13.32 8.97
C ASN A 21 7.92 12.52 9.40
N ASP A 22 7.45 11.66 8.50
CA ASP A 22 6.72 10.41 8.78
C ASP A 22 6.36 9.82 7.42
N SER A 23 7.35 9.24 6.76
CA SER A 23 7.14 8.27 5.69
C SER A 23 7.17 6.89 6.30
N ASP A 24 6.09 6.52 6.99
CA ASP A 24 5.76 5.13 7.28
C ASP A 24 4.51 4.75 6.49
N SER A 25 4.71 3.76 5.64
CA SER A 25 3.74 3.04 4.81
C SER A 25 2.47 2.70 5.59
N THR A 26 1.31 3.21 5.13
CA THR A 26 0.00 3.09 5.79
C THR A 26 -0.69 1.72 5.65
N LEU A 27 0.04 0.64 5.36
CA LEU A 27 -0.54 -0.70 5.21
C LEU A 27 -0.40 -1.61 6.44
N SER A 28 0.41 -1.23 7.44
CA SER A 28 0.67 -2.05 8.63
C SER A 28 -0.10 -1.65 9.89
N SER A 29 -0.85 -0.55 9.88
CA SER A 29 -1.45 0.03 11.10
C SER A 29 -2.81 -0.56 11.52
N TRP A 30 -3.41 -1.47 10.75
CA TRP A 30 -4.68 -2.12 11.12
C TRP A 30 -4.53 -3.51 11.76
N ALA A 31 -3.30 -4.01 11.86
CA ALA A 31 -3.04 -5.36 12.37
C ALA A 31 -2.68 -5.42 13.86
N SER A 32 -2.67 -4.29 14.57
CA SER A 32 -2.15 -4.24 15.94
C SER A 32 -3.05 -3.43 16.87
N ASP A 33 -4.29 -3.91 17.07
CA ASP A 33 -5.01 -3.63 18.32
C ASP A 33 -6.01 -4.75 18.64
N THR A 34 -5.47 -5.91 19.01
CA THR A 34 -6.20 -6.88 19.83
C THR A 34 -5.31 -7.23 21.00
N ALA A 35 -5.22 -6.29 21.95
CA ALA A 35 -4.69 -6.59 23.27
C ALA A 35 -5.61 -7.61 23.95
N ASP A 36 -5.00 -8.74 24.27
CA ASP A 36 -5.33 -9.75 25.28
C ASP A 36 -6.54 -9.43 26.19
N ASP A 37 -7.64 -10.16 25.97
CA ASP A 37 -8.56 -10.53 27.04
C ASP A 37 -8.62 -12.07 27.07
N ASP A 38 -7.70 -12.64 27.82
CA ASP A 38 -7.57 -14.07 28.11
C ASP A 38 -8.76 -14.54 28.96
N LEU A 39 -9.86 -14.91 28.31
CA LEU A 39 -10.82 -15.84 28.89
C LEU A 39 -10.51 -17.25 28.38
N ARG A 40 -9.77 -17.97 29.21
CA ARG A 40 -9.51 -19.41 29.11
C ARG A 40 -10.84 -20.19 29.07
N GLU A 41 -11.30 -20.55 27.88
CA GLU A 41 -12.13 -21.74 27.70
C GLU A 41 -11.21 -22.86 27.22
N GLU A 42 -10.84 -23.74 28.15
CA GLU A 42 -10.14 -24.98 27.84
C GLU A 42 -10.94 -25.79 26.81
N SER A 43 -10.22 -26.17 25.76
CA SER A 43 -10.68 -26.96 24.64
C SER A 43 -10.92 -28.42 25.06
N GLU A 44 -12.14 -28.72 25.50
CA GLU A 44 -12.65 -30.10 25.64
C GLU A 44 -13.06 -30.73 24.29
N HIS A 45 -12.59 -30.22 23.16
CA HIS A 45 -13.06 -30.64 21.84
C HIS A 45 -12.34 -31.85 21.23
N ASP A 46 -11.21 -32.30 21.79
CA ASP A 46 -10.45 -33.43 21.23
C ASP A 46 -10.66 -34.78 21.94
N ARG A 47 -11.36 -34.83 23.08
CA ARG A 47 -11.57 -36.10 23.81
C ARG A 47 -12.82 -36.87 23.35
N ILE A 48 -13.85 -36.18 22.88
CA ILE A 48 -15.14 -36.81 22.53
C ILE A 48 -15.08 -37.55 21.18
N SER A 49 -14.19 -37.14 20.27
CA SER A 49 -14.07 -37.73 18.93
C SER A 49 -13.33 -39.07 18.88
N GLN A 50 -12.58 -39.44 19.93
CA GLN A 50 -11.89 -40.74 20.00
C GLN A 50 -12.67 -41.80 20.80
N GLN A 51 -13.67 -41.40 21.60
CA GLN A 51 -14.40 -42.32 22.47
C GLN A 51 -15.62 -42.97 21.80
N SER A 52 -16.05 -42.47 20.64
CA SER A 52 -17.21 -43.00 19.90
C SER A 52 -16.93 -44.23 19.02
N LYS A 53 -15.74 -44.83 19.12
CA LYS A 53 -15.33 -45.96 18.27
C LYS A 53 -14.81 -47.18 19.03
N LEU A 54 -15.30 -47.43 20.24
CA LEU A 54 -15.19 -48.74 20.88
C LEU A 54 -16.32 -48.85 21.91
N GLU A 55 -17.45 -49.45 21.53
CA GLU A 55 -18.42 -50.11 22.43
C GLU A 55 -19.60 -50.63 21.60
N ASN A 56 -19.35 -51.72 20.86
CA ASN A 56 -20.37 -52.70 20.55
C ASN A 56 -19.96 -53.94 21.33
N TYR A 57 -20.60 -54.23 22.46
CA TYR A 57 -20.93 -55.58 22.91
C TYR A 57 -21.65 -55.55 24.28
N THR A 58 -22.67 -56.39 24.36
CA THR A 58 -23.39 -56.90 25.54
C THR A 58 -24.58 -56.10 26.08
N SER A 59 -25.72 -56.74 25.86
CA SER A 59 -26.98 -56.67 26.60
C SER A 59 -26.81 -56.73 28.12
N ASN A 60 -27.53 -55.87 28.85
CA ASN A 60 -28.48 -56.32 29.85
C ASN A 60 -29.38 -55.15 30.29
N VAL A 61 -30.68 -55.41 30.25
CA VAL A 61 -31.74 -54.53 30.72
C VAL A 61 -31.69 -54.53 32.25
N ASN A 62 -31.27 -53.40 32.83
CA ASN A 62 -31.62 -53.01 34.18
C ASN A 62 -32.03 -51.54 34.10
N ASP A 63 -33.33 -51.29 34.28
CA ASP A 63 -33.92 -49.96 34.33
C ASP A 63 -33.49 -49.25 35.62
N ASP A 64 -32.34 -48.59 35.56
CA ASP A 64 -31.84 -47.70 36.61
C ASP A 64 -32.32 -46.26 36.34
N PRO A 65 -33.20 -45.68 37.16
CA PRO A 65 -33.79 -44.35 36.91
C PRO A 65 -32.78 -43.19 36.99
N HIS A 66 -31.55 -43.46 37.44
CA HIS A 66 -30.45 -42.49 37.43
C HIS A 66 -29.71 -42.40 36.09
N SER A 67 -29.71 -43.46 35.27
CA SER A 67 -29.06 -43.47 33.96
C SER A 67 -29.85 -42.63 32.94
N SER A 68 -31.18 -42.71 32.96
CA SER A 68 -32.07 -41.91 32.11
C SER A 68 -31.94 -40.40 32.39
N GLN A 69 -31.84 -40.00 33.66
CA GLN A 69 -31.64 -38.61 34.06
C GLN A 69 -30.29 -38.02 33.61
N LEU A 70 -29.22 -38.82 33.60
CA LEU A 70 -27.91 -38.39 33.11
C LEU A 70 -27.91 -38.26 31.58
N MET A 71 -28.55 -39.19 30.88
CA MET A 71 -28.74 -39.14 29.43
C MET A 71 -29.57 -37.91 29.00
N ASP A 72 -30.63 -37.58 29.74
CA ASP A 72 -31.46 -36.40 29.47
C ASP A 72 -30.74 -35.07 29.79
N LYS A 73 -29.92 -35.03 30.85
CA LYS A 73 -29.06 -33.88 31.18
C LYS A 73 -27.97 -33.67 30.13
N ASN A 74 -27.38 -34.74 29.61
CA ASN A 74 -26.37 -34.66 28.54
C ASN A 74 -26.99 -34.26 27.20
N LYS A 75 -28.18 -34.79 26.88
CA LYS A 75 -28.93 -34.42 25.68
C LYS A 75 -29.37 -32.95 25.71
N SER A 76 -29.86 -32.46 26.86
CA SER A 76 -30.24 -31.05 27.02
C SER A 76 -29.04 -30.09 26.99
N LYS A 77 -27.87 -30.48 27.52
CA LYS A 77 -26.61 -29.71 27.34
C LYS A 77 -26.17 -29.66 25.88
N ALA A 78 -26.20 -30.80 25.17
CA ALA A 78 -25.84 -30.88 23.76
C ALA A 78 -26.76 -30.03 22.87
N ILE A 79 -28.07 -30.01 23.15
CA ILE A 79 -29.04 -29.16 22.45
C ILE A 79 -28.71 -27.67 22.68
N ARG A 80 -28.45 -27.26 23.93
CA ARG A 80 -28.08 -25.86 24.24
C ARG A 80 -26.78 -25.43 23.55
N GLN A 81 -25.77 -26.29 23.53
CA GLN A 81 -24.50 -26.01 22.84
C GLN A 81 -24.70 -25.88 21.33
N ARG A 82 -25.52 -26.76 20.75
CA ARG A 82 -25.90 -26.68 19.34
C ARG A 82 -26.65 -25.39 19.04
N ASP A 83 -27.61 -24.99 19.86
CA ASP A 83 -28.35 -23.74 19.69
C ASP A 83 -27.45 -22.50 19.79
N GLN A 84 -26.48 -22.50 20.71
CA GLN A 84 -25.50 -21.43 20.84
C GLN A 84 -24.56 -21.36 19.63
N SER A 85 -24.08 -22.50 19.12
CA SER A 85 -23.26 -22.57 17.90
C SER A 85 -24.04 -22.06 16.68
N ASN A 86 -25.33 -22.41 16.56
CA ASN A 86 -26.22 -21.94 15.51
C ASN A 86 -26.45 -20.43 15.61
N LEU A 87 -26.59 -19.88 16.81
CA LEU A 87 -26.69 -18.44 17.02
C LEU A 87 -25.41 -17.70 16.63
N ARG A 88 -24.23 -18.26 16.95
CA ARG A 88 -22.93 -17.70 16.50
C ARG A 88 -22.83 -17.71 14.98
N ARG A 89 -23.18 -18.81 14.30
CA ARG A 89 -23.25 -18.89 12.83
C ARG A 89 -24.21 -17.87 12.23
N LYS A 90 -25.38 -17.67 12.84
CA LYS A 90 -26.34 -16.63 12.40
C LYS A 90 -25.73 -15.23 12.53
N ARG A 91 -25.05 -14.93 13.65
CA ARG A 91 -24.37 -13.64 13.86
C ARG A 91 -23.19 -13.43 12.93
N ALA A 92 -22.49 -14.50 12.53
CA ALA A 92 -21.36 -14.42 11.60
C ALA A 92 -21.75 -13.91 10.21
N LYS A 93 -23.02 -14.10 9.84
CA LYS A 93 -23.55 -13.65 8.54
C LYS A 93 -23.92 -12.16 8.52
N LEU A 94 -23.93 -11.48 9.67
CA LEU A 94 -24.15 -10.04 9.73
C LEU A 94 -22.99 -9.32 9.05
N ILE A 95 -23.34 -8.38 8.18
CA ILE A 95 -22.39 -7.56 7.45
C ILE A 95 -22.26 -6.23 8.18
N ASP A 96 -21.04 -5.90 8.59
CA ASP A 96 -20.72 -4.64 9.26
C ASP A 96 -20.45 -3.54 8.22
N LEU A 97 -19.81 -3.91 7.10
CA LEU A 97 -19.52 -3.00 5.99
C LEU A 97 -19.66 -3.74 4.66
N LYS A 98 -20.34 -3.10 3.72
CA LYS A 98 -20.35 -3.49 2.32
C LYS A 98 -20.00 -2.28 1.46
N LEU A 99 -18.95 -2.38 0.67
CA LEU A 99 -18.52 -1.36 -0.28
C LEU A 99 -18.40 -2.01 -1.65
N ASP A 100 -19.09 -1.44 -2.64
CA ASP A 100 -18.97 -1.84 -4.03
C ASP A 100 -18.67 -0.59 -4.86
N PHE A 101 -17.60 -0.63 -5.65
CA PHE A 101 -17.24 0.47 -6.55
C PHE A 101 -16.77 -0.08 -7.89
N VAL A 102 -17.13 0.61 -8.97
CA VAL A 102 -16.77 0.24 -10.34
C VAL A 102 -16.47 1.50 -11.15
N ILE A 103 -15.28 1.56 -11.73
CA ILE A 103 -14.87 2.53 -12.75
C ILE A 103 -15.13 1.92 -14.11
N ARG A 104 -16.05 2.48 -14.90
CA ARG A 104 -16.43 1.90 -16.19
C ARG A 104 -15.36 2.04 -17.27
N LYS A 105 -14.63 3.16 -17.28
CA LYS A 105 -13.60 3.43 -18.29
C LYS A 105 -12.51 4.29 -17.67
N ILE A 106 -11.26 3.87 -17.85
CA ILE A 106 -10.06 4.66 -17.65
C ILE A 106 -9.43 4.83 -19.02
N GLU A 107 -9.25 6.07 -19.46
CA GLU A 107 -8.65 6.39 -20.74
C GLU A 107 -7.52 7.39 -20.54
N ILE A 108 -6.33 7.03 -21.00
CA ILE A 108 -5.16 7.90 -21.02
C ILE A 108 -4.78 8.10 -22.46
N GLN A 109 -4.84 9.33 -22.93
CA GLN A 109 -4.46 9.73 -24.27
C GLN A 109 -3.19 10.57 -24.21
N VAL A 110 -2.24 10.23 -25.07
CA VAL A 110 -1.03 11.04 -25.26
C VAL A 110 -1.15 11.75 -26.60
N LEU A 111 -1.07 13.07 -26.56
CA LEU A 111 -1.14 13.95 -27.71
C LEU A 111 0.25 14.57 -27.92
N GLU A 112 0.69 14.59 -29.17
CA GLU A 112 1.90 15.28 -29.58
C GLU A 112 1.52 16.52 -30.37
N ARG A 113 1.91 17.68 -29.86
CA ARG A 113 1.74 18.95 -30.54
C ARG A 113 2.82 19.10 -31.61
N GLN A 114 2.41 19.20 -32.87
CA GLN A 114 3.32 19.45 -33.98
C GLN A 114 3.12 20.89 -34.47
N LEU A 115 4.23 21.61 -34.65
CA LEU A 115 4.21 22.93 -35.28
C LEU A 115 4.35 22.73 -36.79
N ASN A 116 3.24 22.81 -37.51
CA ASN A 116 3.29 22.64 -38.95
C ASN A 116 3.96 23.89 -39.56
N SER A 117 5.18 23.71 -40.09
CA SER A 117 6.05 24.83 -40.48
C SER A 117 5.53 25.64 -41.66
N GLN A 118 4.52 25.13 -42.38
CA GLN A 118 3.94 25.77 -43.56
C GLN A 118 2.70 26.64 -43.24
N ASP A 119 1.84 26.24 -42.29
CA ASP A 119 0.54 26.91 -42.09
C ASP A 119 0.37 27.64 -40.75
N LYS A 120 1.40 27.68 -39.88
CA LYS A 120 1.29 28.20 -38.48
C LYS A 120 0.11 27.61 -37.69
N ASN A 121 -0.48 26.52 -38.17
CA ASN A 121 -1.55 25.84 -37.47
C ASN A 121 -0.93 24.85 -36.49
N ILE A 122 -1.45 24.86 -35.26
CA ILE A 122 -1.02 23.96 -34.21
C ILE A 122 -1.94 22.74 -34.30
N GLU A 123 -1.38 21.61 -34.71
CA GLU A 123 -2.13 20.35 -34.76
C GLU A 123 -1.69 19.46 -33.60
N ASP A 124 -2.65 19.08 -32.77
CA ASP A 124 -2.46 18.10 -31.69
C ASP A 124 -2.78 16.70 -32.25
N ARG A 125 -1.75 15.86 -32.33
CA ARG A 125 -1.82 14.51 -32.92
C ARG A 125 -1.89 13.44 -31.84
N LEU A 126 -2.92 12.60 -31.84
CA LEU A 126 -3.05 11.49 -30.89
C LEU A 126 -2.03 10.39 -31.22
N ILE A 127 -1.07 10.13 -30.32
CA ILE A 127 0.00 9.14 -30.53
C ILE A 127 -0.28 7.81 -29.82
N LEU A 128 -0.96 7.84 -28.68
CA LEU A 128 -1.18 6.66 -27.84
C LEU A 128 -2.53 6.81 -27.15
N SER A 129 -3.33 5.75 -27.15
CA SER A 129 -4.55 5.64 -26.36
C SER A 129 -4.49 4.36 -25.53
N PHE A 130 -4.34 4.53 -24.23
CA PHE A 130 -4.38 3.45 -23.24
C PHE A 130 -5.78 3.42 -22.62
N ASN A 131 -6.47 2.31 -22.78
CA ASN A 131 -7.83 2.13 -22.26
C ASN A 131 -7.90 0.92 -21.36
N ILE A 132 -8.54 1.10 -20.21
CA ILE A 132 -9.04 0.02 -19.38
C ILE A 132 -10.56 0.18 -19.29
N HIS A 133 -11.29 -0.84 -19.69
CA HIS A 133 -12.71 -0.95 -19.44
C HIS A 133 -12.92 -1.74 -18.16
N GLU A 134 -13.74 -1.18 -17.28
CA GLU A 134 -14.22 -1.79 -16.04
C GLU A 134 -13.11 -2.16 -15.05
N VAL A 135 -12.88 -1.31 -14.05
CA VAL A 135 -12.07 -1.65 -12.87
C VAL A 135 -12.99 -1.58 -11.67
N GLY A 136 -13.16 -2.69 -10.96
CA GLY A 136 -14.07 -2.75 -9.84
C GLY A 136 -13.43 -3.35 -8.61
N THR A 137 -13.93 -2.94 -7.44
CA THR A 137 -13.67 -3.63 -6.18
C THR A 137 -14.96 -3.78 -5.38
N SER A 138 -15.05 -4.90 -4.65
CA SER A 138 -16.08 -5.19 -3.67
C SER A 138 -15.41 -5.57 -2.37
N LEU A 139 -15.90 -5.05 -1.26
CA LEU A 139 -15.45 -5.36 0.08
C LEU A 139 -16.66 -5.67 0.94
N ILE A 140 -16.66 -6.86 1.52
CA ILE A 140 -17.62 -7.28 2.54
C ILE A 140 -16.85 -7.57 3.82
N LYS A 141 -17.10 -6.76 4.86
CA LYS A 141 -16.62 -7.03 6.22
C LYS A 141 -17.78 -7.57 7.06
N ARG A 142 -17.54 -8.71 7.69
CA ARG A 142 -18.39 -9.32 8.71
C ARG A 142 -17.60 -9.42 10.00
N ARG A 143 -18.28 -9.78 11.09
CA ARG A 143 -17.69 -9.84 12.44
C ARG A 143 -16.35 -10.59 12.55
N TRP A 144 -16.19 -11.71 11.83
CA TRP A 144 -14.99 -12.57 11.92
C TRP A 144 -14.29 -12.76 10.57
N THR A 145 -14.82 -12.17 9.50
CA THR A 145 -14.39 -12.48 8.13
C THR A 145 -14.44 -11.24 7.27
N GLN A 146 -13.46 -11.09 6.40
CA GLN A 146 -13.42 -10.05 5.40
C GLN A 146 -13.21 -10.67 4.02
N GLU A 147 -14.00 -10.24 3.06
CA GLU A 147 -13.91 -10.67 1.67
C GLU A 147 -13.68 -9.44 0.80
N ILE A 148 -12.56 -9.42 0.09
CA ILE A 148 -12.18 -8.40 -0.86
C ILE A 148 -12.16 -9.05 -2.24
N GLN A 149 -12.88 -8.47 -3.19
CA GLN A 149 -12.81 -8.84 -4.59
C GLN A 149 -12.38 -7.62 -5.39
N ALA A 150 -11.48 -7.80 -6.35
CA ALA A 150 -11.03 -6.76 -7.25
C ALA A 150 -10.93 -7.31 -8.66
N HIS A 151 -11.28 -6.53 -9.68
CA HIS A 151 -11.15 -6.96 -11.05
C HIS A 151 -10.74 -5.83 -11.99
N ILE A 152 -10.07 -6.22 -13.07
CA ILE A 152 -9.76 -5.40 -14.23
C ILE A 152 -10.42 -6.10 -15.42
N GLY A 153 -11.31 -5.40 -16.13
CA GLY A 153 -12.12 -5.86 -17.23
C GLY A 153 -11.29 -6.12 -18.48
N THR A 154 -11.25 -5.17 -19.41
CA THR A 154 -10.42 -5.32 -20.62
C THR A 154 -9.41 -4.20 -20.72
N LEU A 155 -8.23 -4.51 -21.22
CA LEU A 155 -7.14 -3.56 -21.45
C LEU A 155 -6.87 -3.49 -22.95
N SER A 156 -6.63 -2.28 -23.44
CA SER A 156 -6.15 -2.07 -24.80
C SER A 156 -5.20 -0.88 -24.87
N VAL A 157 -4.16 -1.02 -25.69
CA VAL A 157 -3.17 0.01 -25.95
C VAL A 157 -3.12 0.21 -27.45
N ALA A 158 -3.71 1.29 -27.94
CA ALA A 158 -3.82 1.61 -29.35
C ALA A 158 -2.85 2.74 -29.74
N ILE A 159 -2.36 2.68 -30.98
CA ILE A 159 -1.56 3.72 -31.63
C ILE A 159 -2.37 4.19 -32.85
N PRO A 160 -3.25 5.19 -32.70
CA PRO A 160 -4.26 5.52 -33.70
C PRO A 160 -3.72 6.05 -35.04
N GLN A 161 -2.44 6.41 -35.10
CA GLN A 161 -1.80 6.90 -36.33
C GLN A 161 -1.55 5.82 -37.36
N PHE A 162 -1.42 4.57 -36.90
CA PHE A 162 -1.27 3.43 -37.79
C PHE A 162 -2.58 2.67 -37.78
N THR A 163 -3.14 2.44 -38.97
CA THR A 163 -4.34 1.65 -39.15
C THR A 163 -4.04 0.47 -40.05
N TYR A 164 -4.65 -0.67 -39.76
CA TYR A 164 -4.59 -1.82 -40.67
C TYR A 164 -5.40 -1.50 -41.92
N ARG A 165 -4.79 -1.66 -43.11
CA ARG A 165 -5.45 -1.38 -44.40
C ARG A 165 -6.76 -2.15 -44.62
N GLU A 166 -6.85 -3.36 -44.07
CA GLU A 166 -7.97 -4.27 -44.31
C GLU A 166 -9.17 -3.96 -43.41
N THR A 167 -8.93 -3.66 -42.13
CA THR A 167 -9.98 -3.47 -41.12
C THR A 167 -10.25 -2.01 -40.78
N ASN A 168 -9.37 -1.08 -41.18
CA ASN A 168 -9.33 0.30 -40.72
C ASN A 168 -9.29 0.46 -39.18
N GLU A 169 -8.98 -0.61 -38.45
CA GLU A 169 -8.76 -0.55 -37.00
C GLU A 169 -7.38 0.05 -36.69
N PRO A 170 -7.23 0.80 -35.59
CA PRO A 170 -5.93 1.27 -35.15
C PRO A 170 -5.03 0.09 -34.79
N VAL A 171 -3.72 0.27 -34.93
CA VAL A 171 -2.73 -0.71 -34.48
C VAL A 171 -2.77 -0.79 -32.96
N TYR A 172 -2.92 -2.00 -32.43
CA TYR A 172 -2.85 -2.27 -31.00
C TYR A 172 -1.48 -2.84 -30.64
N LEU A 173 -0.83 -2.28 -29.62
CA LEU A 173 0.39 -2.84 -29.03
C LEU A 173 0.07 -3.86 -27.94
N ALA A 174 -1.07 -3.72 -27.26
CA ALA A 174 -1.56 -4.73 -26.35
C ALA A 174 -3.09 -4.74 -26.33
N ARG A 175 -3.71 -5.91 -26.22
CA ARG A 175 -5.17 -6.05 -26.15
C ARG A 175 -5.56 -7.32 -25.42
N THR A 176 -6.54 -7.23 -24.53
CA THR A 176 -7.12 -8.42 -23.89
C THR A 176 -7.92 -9.22 -24.91
N GLN A 177 -7.70 -10.54 -24.96
CA GLN A 177 -8.56 -11.42 -25.75
C GLN A 177 -9.94 -11.53 -25.09
N ARG A 178 -10.99 -11.16 -25.83
CA ARG A 178 -12.36 -11.32 -25.36
C ARG A 178 -12.80 -12.75 -25.62
N HIS A 179 -12.65 -13.63 -24.63
CA HIS A 179 -13.30 -14.94 -24.66
C HIS A 179 -14.80 -14.77 -24.33
N GLU A 180 -15.67 -15.27 -25.21
CA GLU A 180 -17.13 -15.20 -25.05
C GLU A 180 -17.64 -16.12 -23.92
N GLU A 181 -16.91 -17.19 -23.58
CA GLU A 181 -17.37 -18.22 -22.63
C GLU A 181 -17.02 -18.00 -21.15
N THR A 182 -16.00 -17.19 -20.83
CA THR A 182 -15.40 -17.20 -19.47
C THR A 182 -15.31 -15.82 -18.83
N GLY A 183 -16.42 -15.15 -18.53
CA GLY A 183 -16.40 -13.85 -17.82
C GLY A 183 -15.72 -12.71 -18.59
N HIS A 184 -15.64 -11.51 -18.02
CA HIS A 184 -15.19 -10.31 -18.76
C HIS A 184 -13.90 -9.66 -18.24
N HIS A 185 -13.25 -10.26 -17.23
CA HIS A 185 -12.10 -9.65 -16.55
C HIS A 185 -10.76 -10.25 -17.00
N LEU A 186 -9.81 -9.39 -17.37
CA LEU A 186 -8.40 -9.66 -17.61
C LEU A 186 -7.72 -10.18 -16.35
N LEU A 187 -8.07 -9.58 -15.22
CA LEU A 187 -7.60 -9.97 -13.90
C LEU A 187 -8.78 -9.96 -12.93
N ALA A 188 -8.98 -11.05 -12.20
CA ALA A 188 -9.85 -11.10 -11.03
C ALA A 188 -9.03 -11.57 -9.82
N VAL A 189 -9.20 -10.87 -8.70
CA VAL A 189 -8.52 -11.15 -7.44
C VAL A 189 -9.58 -11.30 -6.36
N GLN A 190 -9.55 -12.41 -5.65
CA GLN A 190 -10.34 -12.64 -4.45
C GLN A 190 -9.41 -12.84 -3.26
N PHE A 191 -9.55 -12.01 -2.25
CA PHE A 191 -8.80 -12.09 -1.01
C PHE A 191 -9.76 -12.24 0.16
N ILE A 192 -9.66 -13.38 0.85
CA ILE A 192 -10.48 -13.73 2.00
C ILE A 192 -9.60 -13.75 3.24
N ILE A 193 -10.03 -13.03 4.26
CA ILE A 193 -9.46 -13.05 5.61
C ILE A 193 -10.51 -13.68 6.54
N ALA A 194 -10.13 -14.70 7.29
CA ALA A 194 -10.96 -15.33 8.31
C ALA A 194 -10.18 -15.42 9.63
N GLU A 195 -10.81 -14.98 10.71
CA GLU A 195 -10.25 -15.14 12.05
C GLU A 195 -10.30 -16.61 12.50
N LYS A 196 -9.37 -17.04 13.36
CA LYS A 196 -9.35 -18.43 13.88
C LYS A 196 -10.58 -18.78 14.73
N ASN A 197 -11.17 -17.77 15.36
CA ASN A 197 -12.37 -17.88 16.19
C ASN A 197 -13.67 -17.81 15.35
N ALA A 198 -13.55 -17.65 14.02
CA ALA A 198 -14.69 -17.61 13.13
C ALA A 198 -15.44 -18.94 13.23
N PRO A 199 -16.78 -18.93 13.25
CA PRO A 199 -17.52 -20.15 13.08
C PRO A 199 -17.18 -20.73 11.70
N ASP A 200 -17.03 -22.05 11.64
CA ASP A 200 -16.71 -22.78 10.41
C ASP A 200 -15.31 -22.46 9.83
N PHE A 201 -14.37 -21.99 10.66
CA PHE A 201 -12.96 -21.79 10.28
C PHE A 201 -12.29 -23.08 9.79
N ASP A 202 -12.57 -24.19 10.48
CA ASP A 202 -12.08 -25.53 10.17
C ASP A 202 -12.71 -26.12 8.90
N THR A 203 -14.01 -25.87 8.71
CA THR A 203 -14.82 -26.47 7.66
C THR A 203 -14.86 -25.62 6.40
N TYR A 204 -15.46 -24.43 6.43
CA TYR A 204 -15.62 -23.57 5.26
C TYR A 204 -14.30 -22.91 4.83
N TYR A 205 -13.50 -22.45 5.80
CA TYR A 205 -12.22 -21.79 5.53
C TYR A 205 -11.02 -22.73 5.55
N GLN A 206 -11.22 -24.03 5.77
CA GLN A 206 -10.17 -25.07 5.70
C GLN A 206 -8.94 -24.72 6.55
N ASN A 207 -9.14 -24.21 7.76
CA ASN A 207 -8.09 -23.74 8.66
C ASN A 207 -7.16 -22.65 8.07
N THR A 208 -7.62 -21.92 7.06
CA THR A 208 -6.84 -20.90 6.36
C THR A 208 -7.28 -19.51 6.77
N ARG A 209 -6.37 -18.74 7.39
CA ARG A 209 -6.63 -17.34 7.78
C ARG A 209 -6.72 -16.41 6.58
N HIS A 210 -5.81 -16.54 5.63
CA HIS A 210 -5.71 -15.65 4.47
C HIS A 210 -5.66 -16.50 3.20
N ARG A 211 -6.64 -16.32 2.32
CA ARG A 211 -6.68 -16.98 1.01
C ARG A 211 -6.73 -15.95 -0.08
N LEU A 212 -5.70 -15.93 -0.93
CA LEU A 212 -5.61 -15.12 -2.13
C LEU A 212 -5.78 -16.03 -3.35
N GLN A 213 -6.78 -15.75 -4.17
CA GLN A 213 -7.00 -16.38 -5.46
C GLN A 213 -6.92 -15.30 -6.53
N CYS A 214 -6.13 -15.55 -7.58
CA CYS A 214 -5.94 -14.63 -8.69
C CYS A 214 -6.17 -15.39 -9.99
N ASP A 215 -7.12 -14.91 -10.79
CA ASP A 215 -7.43 -15.45 -12.10
C ASP A 215 -6.99 -14.44 -13.16
N PHE A 216 -6.12 -14.89 -14.06
CA PHE A 216 -5.57 -14.07 -15.15
C PHE A 216 -6.03 -14.64 -16.49
N LYS A 217 -6.45 -13.73 -17.37
CA LYS A 217 -6.68 -14.04 -18.78
C LYS A 217 -5.53 -13.60 -19.66
N VAL A 218 -5.56 -14.10 -20.89
CA VAL A 218 -4.58 -13.79 -21.91
C VAL A 218 -4.65 -12.31 -22.30
N LEU A 219 -3.49 -11.65 -22.24
CA LEU A 219 -3.22 -10.35 -22.81
C LEU A 219 -2.32 -10.56 -24.03
N ASP A 220 -2.80 -10.20 -25.21
CA ASP A 220 -1.96 -10.19 -26.39
C ASP A 220 -1.08 -8.95 -26.39
N VAL A 221 0.18 -9.14 -26.75
CA VAL A 221 1.16 -8.06 -26.93
C VAL A 221 1.72 -8.19 -28.33
N TYR A 222 1.56 -7.13 -29.11
CA TYR A 222 1.98 -7.05 -30.51
C TYR A 222 3.16 -6.09 -30.63
N VAL A 223 4.15 -6.47 -31.45
CA VAL A 223 5.29 -5.63 -31.77
C VAL A 223 5.14 -5.13 -33.19
N HIS A 224 4.65 -3.91 -33.36
CA HIS A 224 4.56 -3.26 -34.66
C HIS A 224 5.70 -2.26 -34.83
N GLN A 225 6.60 -2.52 -35.77
CA GLN A 225 7.87 -1.78 -35.92
C GLN A 225 7.68 -0.25 -35.97
N GLU A 226 6.80 0.26 -36.84
CA GLU A 226 6.62 1.71 -37.00
C GLU A 226 6.00 2.38 -35.76
N ALA A 227 4.96 1.77 -35.20
CA ALA A 227 4.31 2.21 -33.96
C ALA A 227 5.26 2.22 -32.76
N THR A 228 6.09 1.18 -32.62
CA THR A 228 7.09 1.10 -31.55
C THR A 228 8.17 2.16 -31.72
N LEU A 229 8.68 2.35 -32.95
CA LEU A 229 9.67 3.40 -33.25
C LEU A 229 9.13 4.81 -32.96
N LEU A 230 7.87 5.09 -33.33
CA LEU A 230 7.19 6.34 -33.02
C LEU A 230 7.18 6.59 -31.51
N LEU A 231 6.76 5.59 -30.73
CA LEU A 231 6.65 5.71 -29.28
C LEU A 231 8.02 5.90 -28.62
N MET A 232 9.04 5.17 -29.08
CA MET A 232 10.42 5.33 -28.61
C MET A 232 10.94 6.74 -28.88
N ASN A 233 10.76 7.25 -30.10
CA ASN A 233 11.18 8.60 -30.46
C ASN A 233 10.49 9.65 -29.59
N TYR A 234 9.16 9.55 -29.43
CA TYR A 234 8.39 10.46 -28.59
C TYR A 234 8.90 10.48 -27.15
N PHE A 235 9.03 9.33 -26.48
CA PHE A 235 9.46 9.30 -25.09
C PHE A 235 10.91 9.73 -24.90
N ASN A 236 11.79 9.47 -25.87
CA ASN A 236 13.16 9.98 -25.84
C ASN A 236 13.18 11.51 -25.92
N ASN A 237 12.40 12.11 -26.81
CA ASN A 237 12.29 13.56 -26.93
C ASN A 237 11.66 14.19 -25.68
N LEU A 238 10.60 13.57 -25.13
CA LEU A 238 9.96 13.97 -23.89
C LEU A 238 10.96 13.95 -22.73
N ARG A 239 11.76 12.88 -22.60
CA ARG A 239 12.81 12.77 -21.58
C ARG A 239 13.80 13.93 -21.67
N ILE A 240 14.27 14.26 -22.88
CA ILE A 240 15.20 15.38 -23.10
C ILE A 240 14.53 16.70 -22.70
N SER A 241 13.29 16.94 -23.13
CA SER A 241 12.53 18.15 -22.80
C SER A 241 12.35 18.33 -21.29
N LEU A 242 11.92 17.28 -20.58
CA LEU A 242 11.78 17.32 -19.12
C LEU A 242 13.13 17.56 -18.42
N SER A 243 14.22 17.00 -18.94
CA SER A 243 15.56 17.24 -18.38
C SER A 243 16.05 18.69 -18.56
N LYS A 244 15.64 19.37 -19.65
CA LYS A 244 15.92 20.80 -19.86
C LYS A 244 15.09 21.66 -18.92
N GLN A 245 13.79 21.38 -18.79
CA GLN A 245 12.93 22.11 -17.86
C GLN A 245 13.37 21.96 -16.40
N LEU A 246 13.88 20.80 -15.99
CA LEU A 246 14.40 20.62 -14.63
C LEU A 246 15.66 21.47 -14.38
N LYS A 247 16.46 21.72 -15.42
CA LYS A 247 17.61 22.65 -15.35
C LYS A 247 17.17 24.11 -15.36
N GLU A 248 16.07 24.44 -16.03
CA GLU A 248 15.56 25.82 -16.13
C GLU A 248 14.71 26.26 -14.91
N ILE A 249 13.97 25.33 -14.28
CA ILE A 249 13.20 25.58 -13.06
C ILE A 249 14.14 25.60 -11.82
N GLY A 250 15.32 24.98 -11.95
CA GLY A 250 16.42 25.07 -10.99
C GLY A 250 17.24 26.34 -11.16
N ASN A 251 16.68 27.47 -10.71
CA ASN A 251 17.37 28.69 -10.26
C ASN A 251 17.84 29.67 -11.37
N PRO A 252 17.47 30.98 -11.34
CA PRO A 252 18.54 31.97 -11.49
C PRO A 252 19.53 31.67 -10.36
N SER A 253 20.82 31.48 -10.68
CA SER A 253 21.79 31.13 -9.63
C SER A 253 21.60 32.11 -8.46
N GLU A 254 21.66 31.64 -7.21
CA GLU A 254 21.46 32.50 -6.03
C GLU A 254 22.38 33.74 -6.09
N ILE A 255 23.50 33.60 -6.80
CA ILE A 255 24.47 34.62 -7.21
C ILE A 255 23.89 35.63 -8.21
N GLU A 256 23.23 35.20 -9.28
CA GLU A 256 22.53 36.06 -10.25
C GLU A 256 21.37 36.83 -9.60
N TRP A 257 20.60 36.17 -8.73
CA TRP A 257 19.52 36.81 -7.99
C TRP A 257 20.05 37.86 -7.01
N ALA A 258 21.05 37.52 -6.18
CA ALA A 258 21.67 38.48 -5.26
C ALA A 258 22.34 39.66 -5.99
N SER A 259 22.92 39.42 -7.18
CA SER A 259 23.48 40.47 -8.02
C SER A 259 22.41 41.40 -8.58
N SER A 260 21.24 40.87 -8.96
CA SER A 260 20.12 41.66 -9.45
C SER A 260 19.45 42.53 -8.36
N ILE A 261 19.51 42.09 -7.10
CA ILE A 261 18.92 42.81 -5.95
C ILE A 261 19.96 43.78 -5.32
N GLY A 262 21.24 43.70 -5.69
CA GLY A 262 22.32 44.51 -5.12
C GLY A 262 22.74 44.08 -3.71
N ASP A 263 22.36 42.88 -3.27
CA ASP A 263 22.70 42.37 -1.94
C ASP A 263 24.13 41.81 -1.91
N THR A 264 25.05 42.64 -1.42
CA THR A 264 26.46 42.29 -1.34
C THR A 264 26.78 41.21 -0.29
N GLU A 265 25.91 41.01 0.71
CA GLU A 265 26.10 39.97 1.73
C GLU A 265 25.55 38.63 1.27
N GLY A 266 24.36 38.63 0.67
CA GLY A 266 23.77 37.46 0.01
C GLY A 266 24.70 36.89 -1.07
N LEU A 267 25.31 37.77 -1.87
CA LEU A 267 26.25 37.38 -2.93
C LEU A 267 27.50 36.68 -2.39
N LYS A 268 28.05 37.13 -1.26
CA LYS A 268 29.22 36.51 -0.62
C LYS A 268 28.88 35.12 -0.07
N LYS A 269 27.72 34.97 0.57
CA LYS A 269 27.26 33.68 1.11
C LYS A 269 26.97 32.67 0.00
N ALA A 270 26.31 33.09 -1.07
CA ALA A 270 26.01 32.24 -2.23
C ALA A 270 27.30 31.75 -2.92
N LYS A 271 28.28 32.64 -3.15
CA LYS A 271 29.59 32.26 -3.73
C LYS A 271 30.41 31.35 -2.83
N LEU A 272 30.34 31.54 -1.52
CA LEU A 272 31.03 30.66 -0.56
C LEU A 272 30.40 29.27 -0.54
N ARG A 273 29.08 29.19 -0.66
CA ARG A 273 28.34 27.93 -0.72
C ARG A 273 28.61 27.17 -2.02
N GLU A 274 28.61 27.85 -3.17
CA GLU A 274 29.00 27.26 -4.47
C GLU A 274 30.44 26.71 -4.43
N ARG A 275 31.37 27.44 -3.79
CA ARG A 275 32.75 26.96 -3.61
C ARG A 275 32.80 25.69 -2.75
N LEU A 276 32.08 25.66 -1.64
CA LEU A 276 32.03 24.49 -0.76
C LEU A 276 31.35 23.29 -1.43
N GLU A 277 30.30 23.52 -2.22
CA GLU A 277 29.63 22.48 -3.00
C GLU A 277 30.56 21.93 -4.09
N ASN A 278 31.32 22.77 -4.79
CA ASN A 278 32.33 22.33 -5.75
C ASN A 278 33.51 21.58 -5.08
N GLU A 279 33.93 22.00 -3.89
CA GLU A 279 34.93 21.26 -3.09
C GLU A 279 34.39 19.91 -2.63
N MET A 280 33.11 19.83 -2.24
CA MET A 280 32.43 18.58 -1.91
C MET A 280 32.28 17.66 -3.13
N GLU A 281 31.93 18.20 -4.29
CA GLU A 281 31.83 17.44 -5.55
C GLU A 281 33.19 16.88 -5.98
N GLN A 282 34.29 17.60 -5.74
CA GLN A 282 35.66 17.09 -5.95
C GLN A 282 36.05 16.00 -4.95
N GLN A 283 35.50 16.01 -3.74
CA GLN A 283 35.75 14.98 -2.71
C GLN A 283 34.84 13.75 -2.82
N LEU A 284 33.75 13.83 -3.58
CA LEU A 284 32.87 12.71 -3.84
C LEU A 284 33.49 11.84 -4.96
N PRO A 285 33.80 10.55 -4.72
CA PRO A 285 34.10 9.65 -5.84
C PRO A 285 32.88 9.63 -6.76
N GLY A 286 33.09 9.95 -8.04
CA GLY A 286 32.06 10.23 -9.07
C GLY A 286 31.11 9.08 -9.41
N ARG A 287 31.00 8.06 -8.56
CA ARG A 287 30.00 7.00 -8.65
C ARG A 287 29.81 6.38 -7.26
N LEU A 288 28.80 6.83 -6.52
CA LEU A 288 28.34 6.12 -5.32
C LEU A 288 27.79 4.77 -5.78
N THR A 289 28.57 3.71 -5.57
CA THR A 289 28.11 2.35 -5.82
C THR A 289 27.18 1.92 -4.69
N ALA A 290 26.29 0.95 -4.91
CA ALA A 290 25.46 0.40 -3.84
C ALA A 290 26.31 -0.07 -2.63
N ALA A 291 27.53 -0.54 -2.89
CA ALA A 291 28.51 -0.88 -1.87
C ALA A 291 28.95 0.32 -0.99
N ASP A 292 29.12 1.51 -1.57
CA ASP A 292 29.52 2.72 -0.85
C ASP A 292 28.38 3.26 0.01
N ALA A 293 27.13 3.16 -0.49
CA ALA A 293 25.95 3.47 0.29
C ALA A 293 25.81 2.53 1.50
N VAL A 294 26.03 1.23 1.33
CA VAL A 294 26.01 0.27 2.45
C VAL A 294 27.18 0.53 3.41
N GLY A 295 28.39 0.79 2.89
CA GLY A 295 29.57 1.13 3.68
C GLY A 295 29.36 2.37 4.54
N SER A 296 28.80 3.44 3.98
CA SER A 296 28.47 4.67 4.73
C SER A 296 27.41 4.43 5.80
N HIS A 297 26.43 3.57 5.54
CA HIS A 297 25.41 3.21 6.52
C HIS A 297 25.99 2.39 7.68
N ILE A 298 26.90 1.46 7.38
CA ILE A 298 27.65 0.69 8.39
C ILE A 298 28.57 1.63 9.21
N ALA A 299 29.24 2.57 8.56
CA ALA A 299 30.09 3.56 9.22
C ALA A 299 29.30 4.42 10.22
N ARG A 300 28.16 4.99 9.79
CA ARG A 300 27.24 5.74 10.70
C ARG A 300 26.71 4.86 11.83
N LYS A 301 26.38 3.59 11.58
CA LYS A 301 25.91 2.68 12.62
C LYS A 301 27.00 2.39 13.65
N THR A 302 28.25 2.30 13.21
CA THR A 302 29.43 2.09 14.05
C THR A 302 29.76 3.34 14.86
N GLU A 303 29.72 4.52 14.23
CA GLU A 303 29.89 5.82 14.88
C GLU A 303 28.86 6.03 15.99
N ARG A 304 27.57 5.80 15.70
CA ARG A 304 26.50 5.87 16.72
C ARG A 304 26.67 4.86 17.86
N ARG A 305 27.32 3.72 17.61
CA ARG A 305 27.65 2.75 18.65
C ARG A 305 28.81 3.28 19.51
N ASN A 306 29.84 3.83 18.90
CA ASN A 306 30.99 4.40 19.59
C ASN A 306 30.57 5.59 20.47
N ILE A 307 29.74 6.50 19.96
CA ILE A 307 29.20 7.61 20.75
C ILE A 307 28.43 7.10 21.98
N ARG A 308 27.63 6.03 21.83
CA ARG A 308 26.90 5.42 22.96
C ARG A 308 27.84 4.77 23.98
N LEU A 309 28.89 4.10 23.51
CA LEU A 309 29.91 3.50 24.37
C LEU A 309 30.71 4.57 25.12
N GLU A 310 31.10 5.65 24.44
CA GLU A 310 31.80 6.78 25.05
C GLU A 310 30.92 7.48 26.09
N ALA A 311 29.66 7.77 25.76
CA ALA A 311 28.69 8.34 26.69
C ALA A 311 28.47 7.44 27.92
N ALA A 312 28.37 6.12 27.73
CA ALA A 312 28.26 5.17 28.84
C ALA A 312 29.53 5.13 29.70
N SER A 313 30.71 5.19 29.09
CA SER A 313 32.00 5.21 29.81
C SER A 313 32.19 6.51 30.61
N LEU A 314 31.73 7.64 30.07
CA LEU A 314 31.74 8.94 30.75
C LEU A 314 30.77 8.93 31.94
N ALA A 315 29.57 8.35 31.78
CA ALA A 315 28.61 8.19 32.86
C ALA A 315 29.13 7.29 34.00
N GLN A 316 29.90 6.25 33.70
CA GLN A 316 30.54 5.41 34.73
C GLN A 316 31.65 6.14 35.48
N LYS A 317 32.41 7.02 34.81
CA LYS A 317 33.42 7.87 35.46
C LYS A 317 32.81 8.93 36.36
N THR A 318 31.66 9.49 36.00
CA THR A 318 30.96 10.50 36.80
C THR A 318 30.09 9.91 37.92
N GLY A 319 29.72 8.62 37.81
CA GLY A 319 28.88 7.89 38.77
C GLY A 319 29.59 7.21 39.95
N SER A 320 30.89 7.46 40.18
CA SER A 320 31.60 6.87 41.32
C SER A 320 31.60 7.83 42.52
N PRO A 321 30.78 7.60 43.57
CA PRO A 321 30.72 8.49 44.72
C PRO A 321 32.00 8.41 45.54
N ASN A 322 32.63 9.57 45.68
CA ASN A 322 33.81 9.84 46.50
C ASN A 322 33.49 9.52 47.98
N LYS A 323 33.80 8.29 48.44
CA LYS A 323 33.74 7.92 49.86
C LYS A 323 34.87 8.63 50.62
N LYS A 324 34.68 9.91 50.98
CA LYS A 324 35.44 10.55 52.05
C LYS A 324 34.56 10.79 53.26
N LYS A 325 34.78 9.88 54.22
CA LYS A 325 34.46 9.85 55.65
C LYS A 325 34.12 11.23 56.24
N SER A 326 32.91 11.38 56.79
CA SER A 326 32.67 12.22 57.96
C SER A 326 32.75 11.34 59.21
N SER A 327 33.88 11.44 59.90
CA SER A 327 34.04 11.04 61.29
C SER A 327 34.16 12.31 62.14
N LEU A 328 33.70 12.22 63.39
CA LEU A 328 33.70 13.21 64.48
C LEU A 328 32.42 14.08 64.57
N PHE A 329 31.57 13.89 65.60
CA PHE A 329 31.68 14.44 66.99
C PHE A 329 31.70 15.99 66.92
N ILE A 330 30.77 16.75 67.50
CA ILE A 330 30.09 16.70 68.81
C ILE A 330 28.65 17.19 68.67
#